data_AF-A0A937Z7M2-F1
#
_entry.id   AF-A0A937Z7M2-F1
#
_cell.length_a   1.000
_cell.length_b   1.000
_cell.length_c   1.000
_cell.angle_alpha   90.00
_cell.angle_beta   90.00
_cell.angle_gamma   90.00
#
_symmetry.space_group_name_H-M   'P 1'
#
loop_
_entity.id
_entity.type
_entity.pdbx_description
1 polymer ?
#
loop_
_entity_poly.entity_id
_entity_poly.type
_entity_poly.pdbx_seq_one_letter_code
_entity_poly.pdbx_strand_id
1 'polypeptide(L)'
;MLRSRRRFLREVGLGAGAGLLAGRGSAQPVTVPQEMTMKPRPDLLDERSPEGLEVVQLTTEPDVPSSHLYMEAQVFTPDSKRLVLHRSASAHGGSQSDPKHQYLLCDLEDQGALSPLTEEVGVTGASVDPEGQYCYYFHNETRINEGRLTLKRVRLDGTGREALIVVDGPLPGTSFRPSHIYPLSTISSDGRRMAISCYLGDGNTENAPWGLMVFDLAAATVNLIIHGPSWCNMHPQYSRSLDPEQSHDILIQENHDNTTDARGSVTRLVGGVGADIHLIRDDGTNFRNLPWGRDGNEACQGHQCWRGRTAWAITSTGTRQPPEAQLIEGLPAPFADHVGINTPGGVRNDLSRDFPSPHFYHFQTDIAGARLISDAGPLNLQASIQMGELGEPGQDAMRNWRYLLSPKSTCEKGAHIHPFLSPDGKLGFFNSDETGLLQAYMIRGL
;
A
#
# COMPACT_ATOMS: atom_id res chain seq x y z
N MET A 1 23.05 -13.90 -16.55
CA MET A 1 21.98 -13.01 -16.04
C MET A 1 21.18 -12.33 -17.18
N LEU A 2 20.60 -13.10 -18.13
CA LEU A 2 19.91 -12.52 -19.31
C LEU A 2 18.68 -13.33 -19.75
N ARG A 3 18.06 -14.13 -18.86
CA ARG A 3 16.97 -15.06 -19.24
C ARG A 3 15.61 -14.91 -18.55
N SER A 4 15.38 -13.93 -17.68
CA SER A 4 14.04 -13.76 -17.04
C SER A 4 13.11 -12.73 -17.72
N ARG A 5 13.59 -11.90 -18.65
CA ARG A 5 12.78 -10.79 -19.22
C ARG A 5 11.67 -11.18 -20.21
N ARG A 6 11.58 -12.45 -20.64
CA ARG A 6 10.62 -12.87 -21.69
C ARG A 6 9.33 -13.54 -21.21
N ARG A 7 9.10 -13.67 -19.90
CA ARG A 7 7.81 -14.15 -19.34
C ARG A 7 6.92 -13.02 -18.79
N PHE A 8 7.27 -11.77 -19.10
CA PHE A 8 6.82 -10.52 -18.50
C PHE A 8 5.45 -9.96 -18.98
N LEU A 9 4.77 -10.55 -19.97
CA LEU A 9 3.62 -9.89 -20.64
C LEU A 9 2.32 -10.71 -20.75
N ARG A 10 1.97 -11.57 -19.77
CA ARG A 10 0.68 -12.30 -19.87
C ARG A 10 -0.22 -12.41 -18.64
N GLU A 11 0.14 -11.95 -17.45
CA GLU A 11 -0.64 -12.29 -16.24
C GLU A 11 -1.16 -11.11 -15.40
N VAL A 12 -1.29 -9.90 -15.97
CA VAL A 12 -2.11 -8.82 -15.37
C VAL A 12 -3.10 -8.21 -16.38
N GLY A 13 -3.37 -8.88 -17.51
CA GLY A 13 -4.14 -8.29 -18.63
C GLY A 13 -5.24 -9.14 -19.25
N LEU A 14 -5.63 -10.30 -18.70
CA LEU A 14 -6.67 -11.14 -19.33
C LEU A 14 -7.62 -11.76 -18.31
N GLY A 15 -8.83 -11.20 -18.27
CA GLY A 15 -9.98 -11.77 -17.59
C GLY A 15 -11.28 -11.20 -18.15
N ALA A 16 -11.50 -11.32 -19.46
CA ALA A 16 -12.79 -10.99 -20.07
C ALA A 16 -13.16 -11.97 -21.19
N GLY A 17 -14.34 -12.60 -21.06
CA GLY A 17 -15.17 -12.96 -22.21
C GLY A 17 -15.62 -14.41 -22.32
N ALA A 18 -16.67 -14.79 -21.58
CA ALA A 18 -17.74 -15.65 -22.11
C ALA A 18 -19.01 -15.45 -21.27
N GLY A 19 -20.07 -14.96 -21.91
CA GLY A 19 -21.32 -14.57 -21.27
C GLY A 19 -22.13 -15.75 -20.74
N LEU A 20 -22.77 -15.52 -19.60
CA LEU A 20 -23.89 -16.30 -19.10
C LEU A 20 -24.93 -15.35 -18.52
N LEU A 21 -26.18 -15.61 -18.90
CA LEU A 21 -27.39 -14.89 -18.52
C LEU A 21 -27.51 -14.77 -16.99
N ALA A 22 -27.50 -13.54 -16.48
CA ALA A 22 -27.69 -13.26 -15.07
C ALA A 22 -29.17 -13.47 -14.68
N GLY A 23 -29.46 -14.62 -14.08
CA GLY A 23 -30.57 -14.75 -13.16
C GLY A 23 -30.27 -13.93 -11.91
N ARG A 24 -31.19 -13.06 -11.50
CA ARG A 24 -31.13 -12.34 -10.21
C ARG A 24 -31.33 -13.35 -9.07
N GLY A 25 -30.25 -13.99 -8.65
CA GLY A 25 -30.16 -14.69 -7.38
C GLY A 25 -29.62 -13.73 -6.33
N SER A 26 -30.35 -13.53 -5.23
CA SER A 26 -29.81 -12.91 -4.03
C SER A 26 -28.65 -13.77 -3.52
N ALA A 27 -27.41 -13.28 -3.60
CA ALA A 27 -26.28 -13.94 -2.98
C ALA A 27 -26.52 -13.99 -1.47
N GLN A 28 -26.52 -15.18 -0.89
CA GLN A 28 -26.50 -15.31 0.57
C GLN A 28 -25.14 -14.85 1.10
N PRO A 29 -25.10 -14.18 2.26
CA PRO A 29 -23.84 -13.79 2.87
C PRO A 29 -22.97 -15.04 3.10
N VAL A 30 -21.75 -15.00 2.58
CA VAL A 30 -20.75 -16.05 2.83
C VAL A 30 -20.33 -15.92 4.29
N THR A 31 -20.64 -16.93 5.09
CA THR A 31 -20.21 -17.01 6.48
C THR A 31 -18.73 -17.41 6.52
N VAL A 32 -17.91 -16.62 7.21
CA VAL A 32 -16.54 -17.01 7.57
C VAL A 32 -16.64 -18.18 8.57
N PRO A 33 -15.91 -19.29 8.38
CA PRO A 33 -15.88 -20.39 9.35
C PRO A 33 -15.52 -19.87 10.75
N GLN A 34 -16.31 -20.28 11.74
CA GLN A 34 -16.35 -19.67 13.07
C GLN A 34 -15.12 -19.95 13.96
N GLU A 35 -14.14 -20.73 13.49
CA GLU A 35 -12.91 -21.06 14.24
C GLU A 35 -11.68 -21.01 13.33
N MET A 36 -11.33 -19.81 12.85
CA MET A 36 -9.97 -19.55 12.41
C MET A 36 -9.17 -19.08 13.62
N THR A 37 -8.38 -19.98 14.19
CA THR A 37 -7.48 -19.67 15.30
C THR A 37 -6.07 -19.44 14.78
N MET A 38 -5.39 -18.45 15.36
CA MET A 38 -3.98 -18.21 15.10
C MET A 38 -3.14 -19.48 15.29
N LYS A 39 -2.23 -19.76 14.37
CA LYS A 39 -1.36 -20.95 14.40
C LYS A 39 0.08 -20.55 14.70
N PRO A 40 0.70 -21.00 15.81
CA PRO A 40 2.13 -20.80 16.06
C PRO A 40 3.00 -21.44 14.98
N ARG A 41 4.07 -20.75 14.57
CA ARG A 41 5.00 -21.14 13.49
C ARG A 41 6.47 -21.07 13.92
N PRO A 42 6.88 -21.83 14.95
CA PRO A 42 8.29 -21.87 15.37
C PRO A 42 9.22 -22.41 14.27
N ASP A 43 8.68 -23.14 13.29
CA ASP A 43 9.42 -23.67 12.14
C ASP A 43 9.89 -22.60 11.13
N LEU A 44 9.43 -21.36 11.26
CA LEU A 44 9.90 -20.21 10.48
C LEU A 44 11.10 -19.50 11.14
N LEU A 45 11.41 -19.81 12.40
CA LEU A 45 12.58 -19.29 13.10
C LEU A 45 13.80 -20.18 12.81
N ASP A 46 14.98 -19.57 12.74
CA ASP A 46 16.26 -20.29 12.60
C ASP A 46 17.27 -19.84 13.67
N GLU A 47 18.47 -20.43 13.65
CA GLU A 47 19.52 -20.15 14.65
C GLU A 47 19.99 -18.70 14.71
N ARG A 48 19.68 -17.89 13.69
CA ARG A 48 20.01 -16.45 13.63
C ARG A 48 18.88 -15.59 14.18
N SER A 49 17.66 -16.14 14.31
CA SER A 49 16.52 -15.43 14.89
C SER A 49 16.80 -15.12 16.38
N PRO A 50 16.56 -13.89 16.84
CA PRO A 50 16.68 -13.53 18.25
C PRO A 50 15.88 -14.44 19.19
N GLU A 51 16.46 -14.72 20.37
CA GLU A 51 15.78 -15.48 21.42
C GLU A 51 14.49 -14.75 21.88
N GLY A 52 13.42 -15.51 22.10
CA GLY A 52 12.13 -14.98 22.54
C GLY A 52 11.23 -14.47 21.42
N LEU A 53 11.66 -14.51 20.15
CA LEU A 53 10.76 -14.25 19.02
C LEU A 53 9.71 -15.35 18.89
N GLU A 54 8.49 -14.94 18.57
CA GLU A 54 7.41 -15.84 18.18
C GLU A 54 6.88 -15.44 16.81
N VAL A 55 6.55 -16.44 15.99
CA VAL A 55 5.89 -16.25 14.70
C VAL A 55 4.54 -16.93 14.74
N VAL A 56 3.51 -16.24 14.28
CA VAL A 56 2.13 -16.70 14.31
C VAL A 56 1.49 -16.45 12.95
N GLN A 57 0.87 -17.48 12.39
CA GLN A 57 0.04 -17.38 11.19
C GLN A 57 -1.37 -16.92 11.59
N LEU A 58 -1.83 -15.80 11.05
CA LEU A 58 -3.11 -15.16 11.38
C LEU A 58 -4.28 -15.74 10.61
N THR A 59 -4.03 -16.22 9.38
CA THR A 59 -5.07 -16.71 8.48
C THR A 59 -4.84 -18.18 8.17
N THR A 60 -5.89 -19.01 8.29
CA THR A 60 -5.77 -20.48 8.18
C THR A 60 -6.87 -21.11 7.34
N GLU A 61 -7.62 -20.31 6.58
CA GLU A 61 -8.74 -20.83 5.78
C GLU A 61 -8.19 -21.76 4.69
N PRO A 62 -8.66 -23.01 4.62
CA PRO A 62 -8.27 -23.89 3.54
C PRO A 62 -8.68 -23.33 2.18
N ASP A 63 -7.79 -23.43 1.19
CA ASP A 63 -8.05 -23.10 -0.22
C ASP A 63 -8.43 -21.63 -0.52
N VAL A 64 -8.34 -20.73 0.46
CA VAL A 64 -8.62 -19.29 0.29
C VAL A 64 -7.38 -18.49 0.66
N PRO A 65 -6.70 -17.86 -0.33
CA PRO A 65 -5.54 -17.04 -0.02
C PRO A 65 -5.97 -15.82 0.79
N SER A 66 -5.13 -15.41 1.73
CA SER A 66 -5.35 -14.23 2.55
C SER A 66 -4.05 -13.46 2.69
N SER A 67 -4.16 -12.15 2.85
CA SER A 67 -3.01 -11.27 3.00
C SER A 67 -3.36 -10.14 3.96
N HIS A 68 -2.36 -9.54 4.58
CA HIS A 68 -2.57 -8.20 5.11
C HIS A 68 -2.67 -7.19 3.96
N LEU A 69 -3.22 -6.02 4.25
CA LEU A 69 -3.24 -4.91 3.30
C LEU A 69 -1.83 -4.37 3.08
N TYR A 70 -1.57 -3.81 1.90
CA TYR A 70 -0.27 -3.25 1.52
C TYR A 70 0.25 -2.30 2.61
N MET A 71 1.56 -2.31 2.89
CA MET A 71 2.15 -1.70 4.09
C MET A 71 1.92 -0.19 4.24
N GLU A 72 1.59 0.49 3.14
CA GLU A 72 1.29 1.91 3.08
C GLU A 72 -0.13 2.26 3.59
N ALA A 73 -1.04 1.28 3.57
CA ALA A 73 -2.43 1.49 3.94
C ALA A 73 -2.60 1.67 5.46
N GLN A 74 -3.56 2.50 5.84
CA GLN A 74 -3.84 2.80 7.25
C GLN A 74 -4.77 1.74 7.82
N VAL A 75 -4.26 0.60 8.27
CA VAL A 75 -5.12 -0.58 8.51
C VAL A 75 -5.13 -1.05 9.95
N PHE A 76 -4.41 -0.37 10.82
CA PHE A 76 -4.38 -0.62 12.24
C PHE A 76 -5.23 0.38 13.01
N THR A 77 -5.85 -0.12 14.06
CA THR A 77 -6.31 0.72 15.16
C THR A 77 -5.12 1.36 15.87
N PRO A 78 -5.21 2.63 16.32
CA PRO A 78 -4.08 3.34 16.93
C PRO A 78 -3.51 2.67 18.18
N ASP A 79 -4.32 1.89 18.89
CA ASP A 79 -3.95 1.13 20.08
C ASP A 79 -3.19 -0.17 19.78
N SER A 80 -2.97 -0.49 18.49
CA SER A 80 -2.27 -1.69 18.01
C SER A 80 -3.00 -3.01 18.29
N LYS A 81 -4.29 -2.98 18.64
CA LYS A 81 -5.03 -4.18 19.07
C LYS A 81 -5.78 -4.88 17.96
N ARG A 82 -6.15 -4.14 16.92
CA ARG A 82 -6.94 -4.66 15.79
C ARG A 82 -6.39 -4.15 14.47
N LEU A 83 -6.45 -4.99 13.44
CA LEU A 83 -6.06 -4.65 12.08
C LEU A 83 -7.03 -5.20 11.04
N VAL A 84 -7.07 -4.56 9.87
CA VAL A 84 -7.81 -5.04 8.71
C VAL A 84 -6.93 -5.94 7.86
N LEU A 85 -7.47 -7.07 7.42
CA LEU A 85 -6.86 -8.04 6.51
C LEU A 85 -7.72 -8.26 5.26
N HIS A 86 -7.11 -8.79 4.21
CA HIS A 86 -7.81 -9.32 3.05
C HIS A 86 -8.08 -10.82 3.22
N ARG A 87 -9.29 -11.24 2.85
CA ARG A 87 -9.63 -12.61 2.48
C ARG A 87 -9.80 -12.71 0.98
N SER A 88 -9.36 -13.81 0.35
CA SER A 88 -9.42 -14.04 -1.10
C SER A 88 -8.74 -12.92 -1.91
N ALA A 89 -7.46 -12.69 -1.62
CA ALA A 89 -6.68 -11.64 -2.25
C ALA A 89 -5.21 -12.02 -2.44
N SER A 90 -4.52 -11.25 -3.29
CA SER A 90 -3.07 -11.25 -3.39
C SER A 90 -2.45 -10.21 -2.45
N ALA A 91 -1.12 -10.13 -2.41
CA ALA A 91 -0.39 -9.07 -1.71
C ALA A 91 -0.68 -7.64 -2.25
N HIS A 92 -1.29 -7.52 -3.43
CA HIS A 92 -1.65 -6.24 -4.06
C HIS A 92 -3.17 -5.99 -4.12
N GLY A 93 -3.97 -6.76 -3.37
CA GLY A 93 -5.42 -6.59 -3.28
C GLY A 93 -6.21 -7.74 -3.90
N GLY A 94 -7.54 -7.64 -3.75
CA GLY A 94 -8.52 -8.62 -4.23
C GLY A 94 -8.98 -8.35 -5.66
N SER A 95 -9.51 -9.37 -6.32
CA SER A 95 -10.18 -9.21 -7.61
C SER A 95 -11.53 -8.53 -7.42
N GLN A 96 -11.83 -7.51 -8.22
CA GLN A 96 -13.10 -6.78 -8.15
C GLN A 96 -14.33 -7.63 -8.49
N SER A 97 -14.12 -8.79 -9.12
CA SER A 97 -15.18 -9.73 -9.48
C SER A 97 -15.24 -10.97 -8.58
N ASP A 98 -14.34 -11.11 -7.61
CA ASP A 98 -14.32 -12.28 -6.74
C ASP A 98 -15.34 -12.12 -5.60
N PRO A 99 -16.42 -12.93 -5.57
CA PRO A 99 -17.42 -12.84 -4.51
C PRO A 99 -16.91 -13.31 -3.15
N LYS A 100 -15.72 -13.92 -3.08
CA LYS A 100 -15.08 -14.31 -1.81
C LYS A 100 -14.21 -13.19 -1.24
N HIS A 101 -13.86 -12.16 -2.02
CA HIS A 101 -13.02 -11.08 -1.52
C HIS A 101 -13.77 -10.28 -0.45
N GLN A 102 -13.17 -10.18 0.74
CA GLN A 102 -13.71 -9.43 1.86
C GLN A 102 -12.58 -8.74 2.63
N TYR A 103 -12.90 -7.62 3.26
CA TYR A 103 -12.11 -7.10 4.36
C TYR A 103 -12.54 -7.74 5.67
N LEU A 104 -11.58 -8.25 6.43
CA LEU A 104 -11.77 -8.85 7.74
C LEU A 104 -11.14 -7.96 8.80
N LEU A 105 -11.80 -7.77 9.94
CA LEU A 105 -11.16 -7.31 11.16
C LEU A 105 -10.49 -8.51 11.84
N CYS A 106 -9.21 -8.37 12.16
CA CYS A 106 -8.47 -9.29 13.03
C CYS A 106 -8.31 -8.64 14.41
N ASP A 107 -8.84 -9.31 15.44
CA ASP A 107 -8.75 -8.88 16.83
C ASP A 107 -7.62 -9.61 17.55
N LEU A 108 -6.52 -8.91 17.83
CA LEU A 108 -5.33 -9.50 18.44
C LEU A 108 -5.50 -9.76 19.94
N GLU A 109 -6.44 -9.09 20.61
CA GLU A 109 -6.77 -9.37 22.01
C GLU A 109 -7.63 -10.63 22.14
N ASP A 110 -8.45 -10.91 21.13
CA ASP A 110 -9.24 -12.15 21.02
C ASP A 110 -8.55 -13.20 20.12
N GLN A 111 -7.27 -13.45 20.38
CA GLN A 111 -6.48 -14.51 19.72
C GLN A 111 -6.53 -14.48 18.18
N GLY A 112 -6.57 -13.29 17.59
CA GLY A 112 -6.61 -13.08 16.15
C GLY A 112 -7.97 -13.39 15.51
N ALA A 113 -9.06 -13.40 16.28
CA ALA A 113 -10.40 -13.65 15.79
C ALA A 113 -10.72 -12.77 14.57
N LEU A 114 -11.29 -13.40 13.53
CA LEU A 114 -11.57 -12.77 12.25
C LEU A 114 -13.07 -12.54 12.07
N SER A 115 -13.48 -11.29 11.84
CA SER A 115 -14.87 -10.93 11.56
C SER A 115 -15.01 -10.11 10.26
N PRO A 116 -16.04 -10.35 9.44
CA PRO A 116 -16.20 -9.64 8.17
C PRO A 116 -16.64 -8.18 8.39
N LEU A 117 -15.93 -7.26 7.74
CA LEU A 117 -16.30 -5.84 7.69
C LEU A 117 -17.19 -5.53 6.48
N THR A 118 -16.92 -6.18 5.34
CA THR A 118 -17.61 -5.96 4.07
C THR A 118 -18.39 -7.17 3.59
N GLU A 119 -19.49 -6.90 2.90
CA GLU A 119 -20.40 -7.91 2.36
C GLU A 119 -20.51 -7.83 0.83
N GLU A 120 -20.08 -6.70 0.25
CA GLU A 120 -20.23 -6.39 -1.16
C GLU A 120 -19.06 -6.92 -2.00
N VAL A 121 -19.35 -7.32 -3.23
CA VAL A 121 -18.32 -7.68 -4.23
C VAL A 121 -17.75 -6.38 -4.81
N GLY A 122 -16.43 -6.35 -5.05
CA GLY A 122 -15.78 -5.19 -5.65
C GLY A 122 -15.41 -4.10 -4.65
N VAL A 123 -15.30 -4.41 -3.36
CA VAL A 123 -14.77 -3.47 -2.36
C VAL A 123 -13.27 -3.25 -2.55
N THR A 124 -12.79 -2.04 -2.24
CA THR A 124 -11.38 -1.67 -2.39
C THR A 124 -10.98 -0.50 -1.49
N GLY A 125 -9.67 -0.24 -1.36
CA GLY A 125 -9.13 0.93 -0.68
C GLY A 125 -9.63 1.09 0.76
N ALA A 126 -9.46 0.07 1.62
CA ALA A 126 -9.81 0.19 3.03
C ALA A 126 -8.79 1.04 3.82
N SER A 127 -9.30 1.85 4.75
CA SER A 127 -8.51 2.62 5.73
C SER A 127 -9.28 2.71 7.06
N VAL A 128 -8.59 2.47 8.17
CA VAL A 128 -9.05 2.69 9.54
C VAL A 128 -8.83 4.15 9.90
N ASP A 129 -9.81 4.76 10.57
CA ASP A 129 -9.73 6.15 11.01
C ASP A 129 -8.73 6.37 12.16
N PRO A 130 -8.23 7.61 12.32
CA PRO A 130 -7.28 7.95 13.40
C PRO A 130 -7.82 7.71 14.82
N GLU A 131 -9.13 7.60 15.00
CA GLU A 131 -9.79 7.28 16.26
C GLU A 131 -9.98 5.77 16.48
N GLY A 132 -9.75 4.93 15.47
CA GLY A 132 -9.90 3.47 15.55
C GLY A 132 -11.35 3.01 15.76
N GLN A 133 -12.33 3.77 15.28
CA GLN A 133 -13.75 3.46 15.40
C GLN A 133 -14.33 2.87 14.12
N TYR A 134 -13.89 3.36 12.96
CA TYR A 134 -14.45 3.03 11.65
C TYR A 134 -13.40 2.50 10.69
N CYS A 135 -13.81 1.54 9.87
CA CYS A 135 -13.13 1.23 8.62
C CYS A 135 -13.90 1.91 7.49
N TYR A 136 -13.22 2.79 6.76
CA TYR A 136 -13.68 3.38 5.51
C TYR A 136 -13.21 2.55 4.33
N TYR A 137 -14.06 2.39 3.32
CA TYR A 137 -13.75 1.62 2.11
C TYR A 137 -14.59 2.10 0.93
N PHE A 138 -14.17 1.73 -0.28
CA PHE A 138 -14.91 2.04 -1.50
C PHE A 138 -15.61 0.79 -2.01
N HIS A 139 -16.90 0.91 -2.32
CA HIS A 139 -17.60 -0.06 -3.17
C HIS A 139 -17.46 0.39 -4.62
N ASN A 140 -16.67 -0.36 -5.39
CA ASN A 140 -16.31 0.00 -6.75
C ASN A 140 -17.17 -0.77 -7.77
N GLU A 141 -18.17 -0.08 -8.32
CA GLU A 141 -18.98 -0.56 -9.45
C GLU A 141 -18.62 0.18 -10.75
N THR A 142 -17.48 0.88 -10.78
CA THR A 142 -17.07 1.69 -11.94
C THR A 142 -16.61 0.81 -13.09
N ARG A 143 -16.88 1.30 -14.30
CA ARG A 143 -16.30 0.84 -15.56
C ARG A 143 -16.00 2.06 -16.40
N ILE A 144 -15.27 1.87 -17.50
CA ILE A 144 -15.00 2.97 -18.42
C ILE A 144 -16.33 3.59 -18.89
N ASN A 145 -16.50 4.90 -18.65
CA ASN A 145 -17.68 5.71 -18.95
C ASN A 145 -18.99 5.37 -18.20
N GLU A 146 -19.01 4.41 -17.28
CA GLU A 146 -20.24 4.00 -16.60
C GLU A 146 -20.02 3.52 -15.15
N GLY A 147 -21.11 3.18 -14.47
CA GLY A 147 -21.07 2.67 -13.11
C GLY A 147 -20.95 3.79 -12.07
N ARG A 148 -20.62 3.39 -10.84
CA ARG A 148 -20.50 4.30 -9.70
C ARG A 148 -19.42 3.87 -8.73
N LEU A 149 -18.86 4.84 -8.02
CA LEU A 149 -17.98 4.64 -6.89
C LEU A 149 -18.69 5.13 -5.63
N THR A 150 -18.80 4.29 -4.60
CA THR A 150 -19.41 4.70 -3.33
C THR A 150 -18.39 4.61 -2.20
N LEU A 151 -18.10 5.74 -1.55
CA LEU A 151 -17.37 5.75 -0.30
C LEU A 151 -18.31 5.36 0.85
N LYS A 152 -17.91 4.35 1.61
CA LYS A 152 -18.64 3.80 2.75
C LYS A 152 -17.78 3.79 4.00
N ARG A 153 -18.44 3.66 5.15
CA ARG A 153 -17.80 3.30 6.41
C ARG A 153 -18.60 2.23 7.15
N VAL A 154 -17.91 1.49 8.01
CA VAL A 154 -18.49 0.51 8.93
C VAL A 154 -17.76 0.62 10.27
N ARG A 155 -18.47 0.47 11.39
CA ARG A 155 -17.80 0.38 12.70
C ARG A 155 -16.99 -0.89 12.74
N LEU A 156 -15.86 -0.87 13.46
CA LEU A 156 -14.98 -2.05 13.49
C LEU A 156 -15.65 -3.30 14.10
N ASP A 157 -16.71 -3.16 14.89
CA ASP A 157 -17.51 -4.30 15.35
C ASP A 157 -18.50 -4.85 14.30
N GLY A 158 -18.43 -4.37 13.05
CA GLY A 158 -19.28 -4.79 11.94
C GLY A 158 -20.67 -4.15 11.93
N THR A 159 -20.97 -3.21 12.82
CA THR A 159 -22.24 -2.47 12.85
C THR A 159 -22.17 -1.12 12.15
N GLY A 160 -23.31 -0.43 11.99
CA GLY A 160 -23.32 0.97 11.54
C GLY A 160 -22.74 1.20 10.14
N ARG A 161 -23.12 0.34 9.17
CA ARG A 161 -22.73 0.49 7.76
C ARG A 161 -23.43 1.70 7.14
N GLU A 162 -22.66 2.60 6.57
CA GLU A 162 -23.17 3.86 5.98
C GLU A 162 -22.52 4.12 4.62
N ALA A 163 -23.33 4.57 3.66
CA ALA A 163 -22.84 5.18 2.43
C ALA A 163 -22.72 6.69 2.64
N LEU A 164 -21.54 7.24 2.38
CA LEU A 164 -21.23 8.65 2.68
C LEU A 164 -21.27 9.52 1.43
N ILE A 165 -20.60 9.08 0.36
CA ILE A 165 -20.45 9.83 -0.88
C ILE A 165 -20.61 8.87 -2.05
N VAL A 166 -21.39 9.26 -3.06
CA VAL A 166 -21.59 8.50 -4.30
C VAL A 166 -21.12 9.34 -5.48
N VAL A 167 -20.26 8.75 -6.31
CA VAL A 167 -19.82 9.31 -7.59
C VAL A 167 -20.37 8.42 -8.70
N ASP A 168 -21.47 8.83 -9.32
CA ASP A 168 -22.14 8.15 -10.44
C ASP A 168 -22.16 9.00 -11.74
N GLY A 169 -21.50 10.17 -11.69
CA GLY A 169 -21.34 11.14 -12.76
C GLY A 169 -19.88 11.48 -13.06
N PRO A 170 -19.64 12.42 -13.99
CA PRO A 170 -18.33 13.05 -14.12
C PRO A 170 -17.92 13.76 -12.83
N LEU A 171 -16.62 13.81 -12.54
CA LEU A 171 -16.09 14.52 -11.37
C LEU A 171 -16.37 16.03 -11.50
N PRO A 172 -16.69 16.72 -10.39
CA PRO A 172 -17.03 18.15 -10.41
C PRO A 172 -16.01 19.00 -11.17
N GLY A 173 -16.50 19.88 -12.06
CA GLY A 173 -15.65 20.76 -12.87
C GLY A 173 -14.93 20.08 -14.04
N THR A 174 -15.20 18.80 -14.32
CA THR A 174 -14.54 18.04 -15.39
C THR A 174 -15.54 17.23 -16.23
N SER A 175 -15.07 16.62 -17.31
CA SER A 175 -15.78 15.56 -18.05
C SER A 175 -15.33 14.15 -17.65
N PHE A 176 -14.39 14.01 -16.73
CA PHE A 176 -13.78 12.74 -16.39
C PHE A 176 -14.70 11.87 -15.54
N ARG A 177 -14.83 10.60 -15.89
CA ARG A 177 -15.49 9.57 -15.07
C ARG A 177 -14.44 8.62 -14.51
N PRO A 178 -14.38 8.39 -13.19
CA PRO A 178 -13.39 7.52 -12.61
C PRO A 178 -13.66 6.05 -12.96
N SER A 179 -12.59 5.32 -13.26
CA SER A 179 -12.59 3.87 -13.48
C SER A 179 -11.25 3.28 -13.03
N HIS A 180 -11.10 1.94 -13.00
CA HIS A 180 -9.86 1.28 -12.54
C HIS A 180 -9.34 1.86 -11.21
N ILE A 181 -10.22 1.88 -10.22
CA ILE A 181 -9.92 2.46 -8.91
C ILE A 181 -8.70 1.77 -8.30
N TYR A 182 -7.77 2.59 -7.79
CA TYR A 182 -6.54 2.12 -7.19
C TYR A 182 -6.84 1.28 -5.94
N PRO A 183 -6.12 0.17 -5.69
CA PRO A 183 -6.46 -0.73 -4.60
C PRO A 183 -6.17 -0.17 -3.20
N LEU A 184 -5.39 0.92 -3.12
CA LEU A 184 -4.98 1.59 -1.89
C LEU A 184 -5.66 2.95 -1.76
N SER A 185 -6.19 3.22 -0.58
CA SER A 185 -6.64 4.55 -0.17
C SER A 185 -5.85 5.02 1.04
N THR A 186 -6.05 6.28 1.40
CA THR A 186 -5.49 6.86 2.60
C THR A 186 -6.49 7.83 3.23
N ILE A 187 -6.47 7.96 4.56
CA ILE A 187 -7.26 8.92 5.32
C ILE A 187 -6.34 9.95 6.00
N SER A 188 -6.78 11.20 6.10
CA SER A 188 -6.00 12.25 6.76
C SER A 188 -5.87 11.96 8.26
N SER A 189 -4.79 12.45 8.90
CA SER A 189 -4.52 12.21 10.33
C SER A 189 -5.55 12.82 11.29
N ASP A 190 -6.39 13.75 10.80
CA ASP A 190 -7.53 14.33 11.51
C ASP A 190 -8.88 13.65 11.19
N GLY A 191 -8.86 12.60 10.36
CA GLY A 191 -10.03 11.78 10.04
C GLY A 191 -11.08 12.48 9.18
N ARG A 192 -10.74 13.63 8.56
CA ARG A 192 -11.73 14.46 7.82
C ARG A 192 -11.75 14.22 6.32
N ARG A 193 -10.70 13.64 5.75
CA ARG A 193 -10.56 13.49 4.30
C ARG A 193 -9.99 12.14 3.93
N MET A 194 -10.39 11.65 2.75
CA MET A 194 -9.83 10.45 2.15
C MET A 194 -9.31 10.72 0.76
N ALA A 195 -8.28 9.99 0.33
CA ALA A 195 -7.76 10.09 -1.02
C ALA A 195 -7.58 8.71 -1.67
N ILE A 196 -7.84 8.65 -2.97
CA ILE A 196 -7.68 7.45 -3.80
C ILE A 196 -7.46 7.84 -5.27
N SER A 197 -6.64 7.07 -5.98
CA SER A 197 -6.36 7.31 -7.40
C SER A 197 -7.28 6.49 -8.32
N CYS A 198 -7.42 6.91 -9.57
CA CYS A 198 -8.20 6.22 -10.59
C CYS A 198 -7.73 6.56 -12.02
N TYR A 199 -8.14 5.73 -12.98
CA TYR A 199 -8.03 6.01 -14.41
C TYR A 199 -9.22 6.86 -14.88
N LEU A 200 -8.95 7.84 -15.74
CA LEU A 200 -9.91 8.84 -16.21
C LEU A 200 -10.15 8.76 -17.73
N GLY A 201 -9.70 7.69 -18.38
CA GLY A 201 -9.82 7.53 -19.82
C GLY A 201 -11.21 7.15 -20.31
N ASP A 202 -11.43 7.40 -21.60
CA ASP A 202 -12.71 7.22 -22.29
C ASP A 202 -12.85 5.86 -22.99
N GLY A 203 -11.84 5.00 -22.91
CA GLY A 203 -11.80 3.69 -23.58
C GLY A 203 -11.27 3.72 -25.01
N ASN A 204 -10.99 4.89 -25.56
CA ASN A 204 -10.52 5.08 -26.95
C ASN A 204 -9.14 5.74 -27.02
N THR A 205 -8.79 6.54 -26.02
CA THR A 205 -7.56 7.32 -25.97
C THR A 205 -6.46 6.55 -25.25
N GLU A 206 -5.41 6.16 -25.96
CA GLU A 206 -4.19 5.63 -25.34
C GLU A 206 -3.52 6.70 -24.47
N ASN A 207 -2.89 6.28 -23.38
CA ASN A 207 -2.25 7.15 -22.39
C ASN A 207 -3.21 8.23 -21.86
N ALA A 208 -4.49 7.90 -21.71
CA ALA A 208 -5.42 8.81 -21.07
C ALA A 208 -5.02 9.06 -19.59
N PRO A 209 -5.48 10.17 -19.00
CA PRO A 209 -5.05 10.56 -17.65
C PRO A 209 -5.42 9.55 -16.56
N TRP A 210 -4.57 9.50 -15.55
CA TRP A 210 -4.89 9.04 -14.20
C TRP A 210 -5.02 10.26 -13.30
N GLY A 211 -5.67 10.13 -12.14
CA GLY A 211 -5.80 11.25 -11.23
C GLY A 211 -6.17 10.91 -9.79
N LEU A 212 -5.91 11.87 -8.89
CA LEU A 212 -6.11 11.75 -7.45
C LEU A 212 -7.43 12.42 -7.05
N MET A 213 -8.34 11.62 -6.50
CA MET A 213 -9.56 12.11 -5.91
C MET A 213 -9.36 12.31 -4.40
N VAL A 214 -9.80 13.47 -3.90
CA VAL A 214 -9.91 13.76 -2.46
C VAL A 214 -11.37 13.92 -2.08
N PHE A 215 -11.80 13.17 -1.08
CA PHE A 215 -13.15 13.17 -0.52
C PHE A 215 -13.14 13.93 0.80
N ASP A 216 -13.94 14.99 0.91
CA ASP A 216 -14.21 15.67 2.18
C ASP A 216 -15.39 14.98 2.87
N LEU A 217 -15.13 14.38 4.03
CA LEU A 217 -16.11 13.58 4.75
C LEU A 217 -17.17 14.41 5.46
N ALA A 218 -16.87 15.68 5.78
CA ALA A 218 -17.80 16.58 6.44
C ALA A 218 -18.72 17.28 5.44
N ALA A 219 -18.16 17.76 4.32
CA ALA A 219 -18.91 18.39 3.25
C ALA A 219 -19.60 17.39 2.31
N ALA A 220 -19.23 16.11 2.38
CA ALA A 220 -19.67 15.05 1.48
C ALA A 220 -19.41 15.38 -0.01
N THR A 221 -18.23 15.91 -0.30
CA THR A 221 -17.80 16.31 -1.65
C THR A 221 -16.57 15.54 -2.10
N VAL A 222 -16.32 15.54 -3.42
CA VAL A 222 -15.11 14.98 -4.03
C VAL A 222 -14.48 16.01 -4.98
N ASN A 223 -13.16 16.12 -4.94
CA ASN A 223 -12.37 16.97 -5.82
C ASN A 223 -11.28 16.16 -6.54
N LEU A 224 -11.05 16.45 -7.81
CA LEU A 224 -9.90 15.94 -8.56
C LEU A 224 -8.76 16.95 -8.42
N ILE A 225 -7.72 16.61 -7.65
CA ILE A 225 -6.69 17.59 -7.23
C ILE A 225 -5.45 17.59 -8.13
N ILE A 226 -5.16 16.47 -8.79
CA ILE A 226 -4.12 16.34 -9.81
C ILE A 226 -4.48 15.23 -10.79
N HIS A 227 -4.14 15.42 -12.06
CA HIS A 227 -4.31 14.40 -13.09
C HIS A 227 -3.30 14.54 -14.24
N GLY A 228 -3.12 13.47 -15.00
CA GLY A 228 -2.17 13.40 -16.10
C GLY A 228 -1.80 11.95 -16.46
N PRO A 229 -1.13 11.71 -17.59
CA PRO A 229 -0.83 10.37 -18.08
C PRO A 229 0.18 9.61 -17.22
N SER A 230 1.09 10.31 -16.52
CA SER A 230 2.19 9.74 -15.73
C SER A 230 1.79 9.20 -14.35
N TRP A 231 0.54 9.39 -13.93
CA TRP A 231 0.09 9.09 -12.57
C TRP A 231 -0.50 7.68 -12.38
N CYS A 232 -0.08 6.71 -13.19
CA CYS A 232 -0.70 5.38 -13.24
C CYS A 232 -0.47 4.50 -12.00
N ASN A 233 0.48 4.86 -11.14
CA ASN A 233 0.84 4.10 -9.95
C ASN A 233 1.13 5.03 -8.78
N MET A 234 0.12 5.77 -8.35
CA MET A 234 0.30 6.96 -7.52
C MET A 234 0.64 6.69 -6.05
N HIS A 235 0.28 5.53 -5.48
CA HIS A 235 0.56 5.20 -4.07
C HIS A 235 0.25 6.35 -3.07
N PRO A 236 -0.97 6.92 -3.07
CA PRO A 236 -1.28 8.11 -2.28
C PRO A 236 -1.23 7.80 -0.78
N GLN A 237 -0.51 8.62 -0.01
CA GLN A 237 -0.44 8.49 1.46
C GLN A 237 -0.50 9.85 2.16
N TYR A 238 -1.58 10.10 2.90
CA TYR A 238 -1.64 11.24 3.81
C TYR A 238 -0.55 11.16 4.86
N SER A 239 0.01 12.32 5.20
CA SER A 239 0.88 12.48 6.35
C SER A 239 0.19 12.00 7.62
N ARG A 240 0.98 11.39 8.51
CA ARG A 240 0.52 11.00 9.85
C ARG A 240 0.76 12.11 10.87
N SER A 241 1.34 13.24 10.45
CA SER A 241 1.55 14.41 11.29
C SER A 241 0.22 14.92 11.85
N LEU A 242 0.21 15.30 13.12
CA LEU A 242 -0.93 15.97 13.76
C LEU A 242 -0.85 17.51 13.60
N ASP A 243 0.20 18.01 12.96
CA ASP A 243 0.29 19.41 12.59
C ASP A 243 -0.81 19.76 11.57
N PRO A 244 -1.63 20.80 11.81
CA PRO A 244 -2.76 21.12 10.95
C PRO A 244 -2.41 21.43 9.50
N GLU A 245 -1.18 21.88 9.20
CA GLU A 245 -0.78 22.15 7.82
C GLU A 245 -0.25 20.88 7.15
N GLN A 246 0.57 20.11 7.86
CA GLN A 246 1.15 18.87 7.32
C GLN A 246 0.12 17.75 7.18
N SER A 247 -0.97 17.75 7.95
CA SER A 247 -2.04 16.76 7.83
C SER A 247 -2.73 16.78 6.45
N HIS A 248 -2.55 17.86 5.68
CA HIS A 248 -3.05 18.00 4.31
C HIS A 248 -2.10 17.38 3.27
N ASP A 249 -0.87 17.05 3.65
CA ASP A 249 0.14 16.57 2.71
C ASP A 249 -0.11 15.12 2.33
N ILE A 250 -0.06 14.85 1.03
CA ILE A 250 -0.19 13.52 0.44
C ILE A 250 1.09 13.20 -0.33
N LEU A 251 1.79 12.13 0.05
CA LEU A 251 2.83 11.52 -0.78
C LEU A 251 2.18 10.94 -2.03
N ILE A 252 2.72 11.25 -3.20
CA ILE A 252 2.30 10.68 -4.47
C ILE A 252 3.51 10.26 -5.31
N GLN A 253 3.35 9.20 -6.08
CA GLN A 253 4.35 8.70 -7.00
C GLN A 253 3.98 9.05 -8.44
N GLU A 254 4.97 9.56 -9.17
CA GLU A 254 4.88 9.78 -10.61
C GLU A 254 5.73 8.76 -11.35
N ASN A 255 5.17 8.16 -12.40
CA ASN A 255 5.83 7.15 -13.21
C ASN A 255 6.11 7.70 -14.60
N HIS A 256 7.37 8.06 -14.87
CA HIS A 256 7.75 8.69 -16.13
C HIS A 256 7.84 7.69 -17.27
N ASP A 257 7.51 8.15 -18.48
CA ASP A 257 7.47 7.34 -19.71
C ASP A 257 6.68 6.03 -19.54
N ASN A 258 5.69 6.02 -18.64
CA ASN A 258 4.73 4.94 -18.55
C ASN A 258 3.88 4.91 -19.83
N THR A 259 3.35 3.73 -20.16
CA THR A 259 2.40 3.60 -21.25
C THR A 259 1.17 2.85 -20.78
N THR A 260 0.01 3.36 -21.16
CA THR A 260 -1.30 2.81 -20.80
C THR A 260 -2.11 2.65 -22.08
N ASP A 261 -2.71 1.48 -22.29
CA ASP A 261 -3.62 1.29 -23.42
C ASP A 261 -4.93 2.08 -23.21
N ALA A 262 -5.77 2.16 -24.24
CA ALA A 262 -7.03 2.90 -24.16
C ALA A 262 -7.98 2.39 -23.06
N ARG A 263 -7.81 1.14 -22.61
CA ARG A 263 -8.60 0.49 -21.56
C ARG A 263 -8.02 0.67 -20.16
N GLY A 264 -7.01 1.52 -19.99
CA GLY A 264 -6.40 1.73 -18.67
C GLY A 264 -5.42 0.62 -18.26
N SER A 265 -5.05 -0.30 -19.15
CA SER A 265 -4.05 -1.34 -18.84
C SER A 265 -2.65 -0.74 -19.00
N VAL A 266 -1.89 -0.72 -17.90
CA VAL A 266 -0.50 -0.25 -17.91
C VAL A 266 0.38 -1.29 -18.61
N THR A 267 0.87 -0.96 -19.80
CA THR A 267 1.73 -1.82 -20.63
C THR A 267 3.22 -1.60 -20.35
N ARG A 268 3.57 -0.44 -19.80
CA ARG A 268 4.87 -0.13 -19.21
C ARG A 268 4.66 0.70 -17.95
N LEU A 269 5.10 0.19 -16.82
CA LEU A 269 4.94 0.87 -15.53
C LEU A 269 5.85 2.11 -15.42
N VAL A 270 7.07 2.02 -15.93
CA VAL A 270 8.05 3.11 -15.87
C VAL A 270 9.03 2.96 -17.04
N GLY A 271 9.46 4.07 -17.61
CA GLY A 271 10.52 4.16 -18.61
C GLY A 271 11.56 5.22 -18.24
N GLY A 272 12.48 5.49 -19.17
CA GLY A 272 13.44 6.60 -19.11
C GLY A 272 14.00 6.92 -17.72
N VAL A 273 13.48 8.02 -17.16
CA VAL A 273 13.94 8.73 -15.94
C VAL A 273 13.53 8.04 -14.62
N GLY A 274 12.67 7.01 -14.67
CA GLY A 274 12.25 6.28 -13.47
C GLY A 274 11.03 6.89 -12.79
N ALA A 275 10.84 6.61 -11.50
CA ALA A 275 9.78 7.20 -10.69
C ALA A 275 10.28 8.44 -9.93
N ASP A 276 9.38 9.37 -9.63
CA ASP A 276 9.57 10.45 -8.66
C ASP A 276 8.55 10.30 -7.53
N ILE A 277 8.91 10.77 -6.33
CA ILE A 277 7.97 10.94 -5.23
C ILE A 277 7.82 12.44 -4.96
N HIS A 278 6.57 12.86 -4.88
CA HIS A 278 6.17 14.24 -4.65
C HIS A 278 5.28 14.35 -3.43
N LEU A 279 5.13 15.56 -2.91
CA LEU A 279 4.08 15.93 -1.99
C LEU A 279 3.14 16.91 -2.68
N ILE A 280 1.85 16.73 -2.46
CA ILE A 280 0.81 17.69 -2.83
C ILE A 280 -0.13 17.88 -1.64
N ARG A 281 -0.69 19.07 -1.46
CA ARG A 281 -1.79 19.25 -0.52
C ARG A 281 -3.08 18.67 -1.09
N ASP A 282 -3.97 18.27 -0.20
CA ASP A 282 -5.29 17.74 -0.51
C ASP A 282 -6.27 18.74 -1.18
N ASP A 283 -5.85 20.00 -1.37
CA ASP A 283 -6.52 21.01 -2.18
C ASP A 283 -5.86 21.20 -3.57
N GLY A 284 -4.83 20.41 -3.89
CA GLY A 284 -4.06 20.49 -5.14
C GLY A 284 -2.94 21.53 -5.13
N THR A 285 -2.72 22.24 -4.02
CA THR A 285 -1.70 23.29 -3.92
C THR A 285 -0.37 22.75 -3.37
N ASN A 286 0.65 23.63 -3.34
CA ASN A 286 1.94 23.39 -2.70
C ASN A 286 2.64 22.09 -3.12
N PHE A 287 2.66 21.86 -4.43
CA PHE A 287 3.36 20.76 -5.06
C PHE A 287 4.87 20.84 -4.82
N ARG A 288 5.48 19.76 -4.32
CA ARG A 288 6.87 19.71 -3.83
C ARG A 288 7.51 18.38 -4.20
N ASN A 289 8.84 18.39 -4.31
CA ASN A 289 9.64 17.20 -4.66
C ASN A 289 10.25 16.57 -3.40
N LEU A 290 10.39 15.24 -3.41
CA LEU A 290 11.37 14.57 -2.56
C LEU A 290 12.69 14.38 -3.33
N PRO A 291 13.85 14.69 -2.71
CA PRO A 291 15.14 14.73 -3.40
C PRO A 291 15.76 13.33 -3.60
N TRP A 292 15.05 12.43 -4.29
CA TRP A 292 15.41 11.02 -4.43
C TRP A 292 15.69 10.60 -5.87
N GLY A 293 16.70 9.75 -6.09
CA GLY A 293 17.06 9.21 -7.40
C GLY A 293 17.63 10.22 -8.40
N ARG A 294 17.72 9.81 -9.67
CA ARG A 294 17.94 10.66 -10.86
C ARG A 294 19.28 11.34 -11.00
N ASP A 295 20.35 10.74 -10.49
CA ASP A 295 21.73 11.13 -10.85
C ASP A 295 22.35 10.27 -11.97
N GLY A 296 21.58 9.34 -12.54
CA GLY A 296 22.05 8.39 -13.55
C GLY A 296 22.63 7.09 -12.99
N ASN A 297 22.94 7.05 -11.69
CA ASN A 297 23.31 5.84 -10.94
C ASN A 297 22.14 5.33 -10.09
N GLU A 298 21.49 6.24 -9.35
CA GLU A 298 20.38 6.02 -8.45
C GLU A 298 19.02 6.25 -9.14
N ALA A 299 18.06 5.38 -8.87
CA ALA A 299 16.66 5.54 -9.27
C ALA A 299 15.73 5.24 -8.09
N CYS A 300 14.65 6.01 -7.95
CA CYS A 300 13.60 5.69 -6.98
C CYS A 300 12.90 4.39 -7.39
N GLN A 301 12.74 3.45 -6.44
CA GLN A 301 12.00 2.21 -6.68
C GLN A 301 10.49 2.37 -6.41
N GLY A 302 10.11 3.42 -5.68
CA GLY A 302 8.77 3.57 -5.09
C GLY A 302 8.75 3.07 -3.64
N HIS A 303 7.63 2.47 -3.23
CA HIS A 303 7.43 1.85 -1.91
C HIS A 303 7.73 2.80 -0.75
N GLN A 304 7.41 4.07 -0.93
CA GLN A 304 7.64 5.12 0.05
C GLN A 304 6.73 4.97 1.26
N CYS A 305 7.16 5.49 2.40
CA CYS A 305 6.29 5.71 3.55
C CYS A 305 6.71 6.97 4.32
N TRP A 306 5.80 7.49 5.13
CA TRP A 306 6.14 8.51 6.12
C TRP A 306 6.98 7.92 7.25
N ARG A 307 7.94 8.69 7.77
CA ARG A 307 8.66 8.34 8.98
C ARG A 307 7.80 8.70 10.20
N GLY A 308 7.01 7.74 10.66
CA GLY A 308 6.06 7.93 11.75
C GLY A 308 5.17 9.15 11.52
N ARG A 309 5.08 10.04 12.52
CA ARG A 309 4.36 11.32 12.47
C ARG A 309 5.22 12.52 12.06
N THR A 310 6.44 12.31 11.59
CA THR A 310 7.34 13.42 11.22
C THR A 310 7.03 13.93 9.81
N ALA A 311 7.66 15.06 9.44
CA ALA A 311 7.63 15.57 8.07
C ALA A 311 8.57 14.80 7.11
N TRP A 312 9.38 13.87 7.62
CA TRP A 312 10.28 13.07 6.81
C TRP A 312 9.54 11.90 6.19
N ALA A 313 9.88 11.59 4.94
CA ALA A 313 9.46 10.36 4.28
C ALA A 313 10.69 9.50 3.98
N ILE A 314 10.47 8.22 3.72
CA ILE A 314 11.48 7.22 3.41
C ILE A 314 11.10 6.54 2.09
N THR A 315 12.06 6.31 1.21
CA THR A 315 11.93 5.44 0.02
C THR A 315 13.05 4.41 -0.02
N SER A 316 12.91 3.41 -0.89
CA SER A 316 14.04 2.63 -1.36
C SER A 316 14.52 3.14 -2.71
N THR A 317 15.83 3.39 -2.83
CA THR A 317 16.47 3.73 -4.10
C THR A 317 17.33 2.58 -4.60
N GLY A 318 17.28 2.31 -5.90
CA GLY A 318 18.12 1.32 -6.56
C GLY A 318 19.32 1.99 -7.20
N THR A 319 20.52 1.50 -6.93
CA THR A 319 21.77 1.99 -7.53
C THR A 319 22.29 1.01 -8.58
N ARG A 320 23.02 1.50 -9.59
CA ARG A 320 23.64 0.66 -10.63
C ARG A 320 25.03 0.18 -10.21
N GLN A 321 25.82 1.05 -9.57
CA GLN A 321 27.18 0.78 -9.13
C GLN A 321 27.45 1.42 -7.75
N PRO A 322 27.71 0.62 -6.69
CA PRO A 322 27.39 -0.82 -6.64
C PRO A 322 25.90 -1.07 -6.86
N PRO A 323 25.49 -2.28 -7.29
CA PRO A 323 24.07 -2.62 -7.41
C PRO A 323 23.47 -2.86 -6.03
N GLU A 324 22.70 -1.91 -5.51
CA GLU A 324 22.09 -1.96 -4.18
C GLU A 324 20.61 -1.50 -4.22
N ALA A 325 19.89 -1.71 -3.11
CA ALA A 325 18.62 -1.08 -2.81
C ALA A 325 18.68 -0.43 -1.42
N GLN A 326 18.98 0.87 -1.39
CA GLN A 326 19.27 1.69 -0.21
C GLN A 326 18.00 2.31 0.36
N LEU A 327 17.94 2.48 1.68
CA LEU A 327 16.87 3.22 2.35
C LEU A 327 17.27 4.69 2.48
N ILE A 328 16.50 5.57 1.88
CA ILE A 328 16.78 7.01 1.85
C ILE A 328 15.61 7.74 2.47
N GLU A 329 15.87 8.58 3.45
CA GLU A 329 14.88 9.55 3.94
C GLU A 329 15.11 10.94 3.37
N GLY A 330 14.06 11.75 3.29
CA GLY A 330 14.14 13.13 2.80
C GLY A 330 13.00 14.02 3.27
N LEU A 331 13.24 15.33 3.19
CA LEU A 331 12.22 16.36 3.37
C LEU A 331 11.72 16.88 2.02
N PRO A 332 10.46 17.30 1.94
CA PRO A 332 9.95 18.00 0.79
C PRO A 332 10.66 19.33 0.56
N ALA A 333 11.13 19.52 -0.66
CA ALA A 333 11.71 20.75 -1.15
C ALA A 333 10.81 21.38 -2.23
N PRO A 334 10.96 22.69 -2.52
CA PRO A 334 10.21 23.33 -3.60
C PRO A 334 10.28 22.53 -4.90
N PHE A 335 9.16 22.45 -5.62
CA PHE A 335 9.13 21.78 -6.91
C PHE A 335 10.18 22.38 -7.84
N ALA A 336 11.01 21.50 -8.40
CA ALA A 336 12.10 21.86 -9.28
C ALA A 336 12.14 20.92 -10.49
N ASP A 337 10.95 20.53 -10.97
CA ASP A 337 10.83 19.56 -12.05
C ASP A 337 11.43 18.21 -11.62
N HIS A 338 11.89 17.45 -12.60
CA HIS A 338 12.21 16.03 -12.53
C HIS A 338 13.67 15.74 -12.17
N VAL A 339 14.26 16.50 -11.24
CA VAL A 339 15.73 16.51 -10.98
C VAL A 339 16.20 15.59 -9.84
N GLY A 340 15.30 14.91 -9.13
CA GLY A 340 15.60 13.95 -8.06
C GLY A 340 16.57 14.48 -6.99
N ILE A 341 17.69 13.79 -6.77
CA ILE A 341 18.73 14.17 -5.80
C ILE A 341 19.29 15.58 -6.00
N ASN A 342 19.20 16.13 -7.22
CA ASN A 342 19.64 17.48 -7.54
C ASN A 342 18.59 18.56 -7.25
N THR A 343 17.49 18.22 -6.55
CA THR A 343 16.45 19.19 -6.16
C THR A 343 17.07 20.32 -5.33
N PRO A 344 16.96 21.59 -5.76
CA PRO A 344 17.52 22.73 -5.03
C PRO A 344 16.96 22.84 -3.61
N GLY A 345 17.86 22.92 -2.62
CA GLY A 345 17.49 22.94 -1.21
C GLY A 345 17.02 21.59 -0.66
N GLY A 346 17.10 20.51 -1.45
CA GLY A 346 16.78 19.15 -1.03
C GLY A 346 17.64 18.69 0.13
N VAL A 347 17.00 18.14 1.16
CA VAL A 347 17.66 17.50 2.30
C VAL A 347 17.28 16.03 2.29
N ARG A 348 18.31 15.17 2.33
CA ARG A 348 18.16 13.72 2.37
C ARG A 348 19.23 13.08 3.22
N ASN A 349 18.98 11.85 3.62
CA ASN A 349 19.86 11.06 4.44
C ASN A 349 19.79 9.58 4.04
N ASP A 350 20.95 8.94 3.83
CA ASP A 350 21.03 7.49 3.59
C ASP A 350 20.97 6.72 4.91
N LEU A 351 19.81 6.15 5.22
CA LEU A 351 19.57 5.38 6.43
C LEU A 351 20.34 4.06 6.45
N SER A 352 20.76 3.57 5.30
CA SER A 352 21.38 2.25 5.12
C SER A 352 22.89 2.28 4.93
N ARG A 353 23.54 3.44 4.98
CA ARG A 353 24.99 3.60 4.70
C ARG A 353 25.93 2.72 5.54
N ASP A 354 25.51 2.35 6.74
CA ASP A 354 26.29 1.50 7.66
C ASP A 354 25.92 0.01 7.53
N PHE A 355 24.91 -0.31 6.72
CA PHE A 355 24.50 -1.69 6.42
C PHE A 355 25.29 -2.23 5.22
N PRO A 356 25.97 -3.37 5.32
CA PRO A 356 26.75 -3.90 4.20
C PRO A 356 25.84 -4.40 3.07
N SER A 357 26.01 -3.85 1.86
CA SER A 357 25.29 -4.25 0.63
C SER A 357 23.76 -4.22 0.81
N PRO A 358 23.16 -3.05 1.05
CA PRO A 358 21.73 -2.92 1.34
C PRO A 358 20.89 -3.38 0.14
N HIS A 359 19.86 -4.19 0.44
CA HIS A 359 18.91 -4.70 -0.55
C HIS A 359 17.49 -4.70 0.04
N PHE A 360 16.98 -3.52 0.36
CA PHE A 360 15.66 -3.33 0.99
C PHE A 360 14.60 -2.94 -0.06
N TYR A 361 13.44 -3.60 -0.08
CA TYR A 361 12.44 -3.38 -1.13
C TYR A 361 11.12 -2.83 -0.61
N HIS A 362 10.55 -3.45 0.43
CA HIS A 362 9.31 -3.01 1.08
C HIS A 362 9.55 -2.86 2.57
N PHE A 363 9.05 -1.76 3.14
CA PHE A 363 9.29 -1.40 4.53
C PHE A 363 8.21 -0.45 5.03
N GLN A 364 8.12 -0.34 6.35
CA GLN A 364 7.27 0.65 7.03
C GLN A 364 7.82 0.90 8.43
N THR A 365 7.46 2.06 9.01
CA THR A 365 7.85 2.44 10.37
C THR A 365 6.69 2.31 11.34
N ASP A 366 7.01 2.18 12.63
CA ASP A 366 6.03 2.43 13.68
C ASP A 366 5.53 3.89 13.67
N ILE A 367 4.46 4.19 14.42
CA ILE A 367 3.85 5.53 14.38
C ILE A 367 4.79 6.61 14.95
N ALA A 368 5.72 6.21 15.82
CA ALA A 368 6.72 7.09 16.38
C ALA A 368 7.85 7.42 15.38
N GLY A 369 8.04 6.61 14.34
CA GLY A 369 9.18 6.72 13.43
C GLY A 369 10.50 6.38 14.11
N ALA A 370 10.46 5.45 15.07
CA ALA A 370 11.58 5.01 15.89
C ALA A 370 12.12 3.65 15.45
N ARG A 371 11.28 2.80 14.86
CA ARG A 371 11.66 1.50 14.30
C ARG A 371 11.20 1.38 12.86
N LEU A 372 11.95 0.62 12.07
CA LEU A 372 11.60 0.25 10.70
C LEU A 372 11.78 -1.26 10.54
N ILE A 373 10.80 -1.89 9.89
CA ILE A 373 10.90 -3.28 9.44
C ILE A 373 10.95 -3.30 7.92
N SER A 374 11.76 -4.19 7.35
CA SER A 374 11.92 -4.31 5.91
C SER A 374 12.09 -5.76 5.50
N ASP A 375 11.68 -6.09 4.28
CA ASP A 375 12.23 -7.25 3.59
C ASP A 375 13.63 -6.89 3.08
N ALA A 376 14.53 -7.88 3.04
CA ALA A 376 15.92 -7.66 2.66
C ALA A 376 16.53 -8.86 1.96
N GLY A 377 17.50 -8.57 1.08
CA GLY A 377 18.25 -9.56 0.32
C GLY A 377 17.60 -9.88 -1.04
N PRO A 378 18.26 -10.64 -1.92
CA PRO A 378 17.67 -11.02 -3.20
C PRO A 378 16.38 -11.83 -2.94
N LEU A 379 15.23 -11.20 -3.23
CA LEU A 379 13.90 -11.72 -2.89
C LEU A 379 13.65 -13.16 -3.39
N ASN A 380 14.28 -13.55 -4.50
CA ASN A 380 14.13 -14.87 -5.11
C ASN A 380 15.13 -15.94 -4.63
N LEU A 381 15.99 -15.64 -3.64
CA LEU A 381 17.02 -16.56 -3.17
C LEU A 381 17.12 -16.61 -1.65
N GLN A 382 17.21 -15.46 -1.00
CA GLN A 382 17.51 -15.31 0.43
C GLN A 382 16.74 -14.14 1.04
N ALA A 383 15.44 -14.04 0.73
CA ALA A 383 14.60 -13.05 1.37
C ALA A 383 14.66 -13.22 2.89
N SER A 384 14.82 -12.11 3.59
CA SER A 384 14.82 -12.04 5.05
C SER A 384 13.95 -10.89 5.50
N ILE A 385 13.45 -10.97 6.73
CA ILE A 385 12.84 -9.84 7.40
C ILE A 385 13.87 -9.28 8.38
N GLN A 386 14.14 -8.00 8.25
CA GLN A 386 15.10 -7.25 9.06
C GLN A 386 14.37 -6.13 9.80
N MET A 387 14.82 -5.81 10.99
CA MET A 387 14.37 -4.64 11.75
C MET A 387 15.57 -3.80 12.15
N GLY A 388 15.42 -2.48 12.15
CA GLY A 388 16.41 -1.57 12.72
C GLY A 388 15.74 -0.40 13.43
N GLU A 389 16.56 0.36 14.15
CA GLU A 389 16.16 1.54 14.90
C GLU A 389 16.58 2.82 14.15
N LEU A 390 15.66 3.78 14.09
CA LEU A 390 15.87 5.08 13.49
C LEU A 390 16.38 6.07 14.55
N GLY A 391 17.48 6.79 14.25
CA GLY A 391 18.08 7.80 15.12
C GLY A 391 17.47 9.20 14.94
N GLU A 392 18.25 10.28 14.98
CA GLU A 392 17.77 11.62 14.66
C GLU A 392 17.47 11.77 13.14
N PRO A 393 16.26 12.22 12.75
CA PRO A 393 15.92 12.43 11.34
C PRO A 393 16.87 13.38 10.62
N GLY A 394 17.28 12.98 9.40
CA GLY A 394 18.18 13.72 8.54
C GLY A 394 19.66 13.61 8.91
N GLN A 395 20.00 12.90 10.00
CA GLN A 395 21.36 12.87 10.54
C GLN A 395 21.88 11.45 10.71
N ASP A 396 21.16 10.63 11.47
CA ASP A 396 21.65 9.30 11.84
C ASP A 396 21.39 8.27 10.75
N ALA A 397 22.30 7.31 10.60
CA ALA A 397 21.97 6.05 9.92
C ALA A 397 21.07 5.19 10.83
N MET A 398 20.37 4.23 10.24
CA MET A 398 19.71 3.19 11.03
C MET A 398 20.75 2.35 11.76
N ARG A 399 20.44 2.04 13.02
CA ARG A 399 21.29 1.26 13.91
C ARG A 399 20.58 0.01 14.39
N ASN A 400 21.32 -0.84 15.11
CA ASN A 400 20.78 -2.03 15.77
C ASN A 400 20.00 -2.94 14.81
N TRP A 401 20.53 -3.13 13.60
CA TRP A 401 19.96 -4.04 12.62
C TRP A 401 19.91 -5.47 13.17
N ARG A 402 18.73 -6.08 13.08
CA ARG A 402 18.46 -7.44 13.53
C ARG A 402 17.76 -8.21 12.42
N TYR A 403 18.33 -9.36 12.09
CA TYR A 403 17.62 -10.39 11.36
C TYR A 403 16.49 -10.93 12.25
N LEU A 404 15.28 -11.03 11.71
CA LEU A 404 14.15 -11.63 12.43
C LEU A 404 13.94 -13.07 11.99
N LEU A 405 13.70 -13.29 10.70
CA LEU A 405 13.41 -14.62 10.12
C LEU A 405 13.53 -14.62 8.59
N SER A 406 13.44 -15.81 7.99
CA SER A 406 13.24 -16.01 6.56
C SER A 406 11.77 -16.33 6.32
N PRO A 407 11.03 -15.52 5.54
CA PRO A 407 9.59 -15.72 5.39
C PRO A 407 9.24 -16.95 4.55
N LYS A 408 10.23 -17.55 3.87
CA LYS A 408 10.07 -18.66 2.92
C LYS A 408 9.05 -18.39 1.79
N SER A 409 8.78 -17.12 1.50
CA SER A 409 7.93 -16.69 0.39
C SER A 409 8.62 -16.94 -0.94
N THR A 410 7.85 -17.30 -1.97
CA THR A 410 8.33 -17.35 -3.37
C THR A 410 8.75 -15.97 -3.89
N CYS A 411 8.24 -14.90 -3.25
CA CYS A 411 8.42 -13.51 -3.63
C CYS A 411 7.97 -13.19 -5.06
N GLU A 412 7.06 -13.99 -5.62
CA GLU A 412 6.33 -13.61 -6.81
C GLU A 412 5.43 -12.41 -6.53
N LYS A 413 5.03 -11.66 -7.57
CA LYS A 413 4.22 -10.44 -7.42
C LYS A 413 2.96 -10.67 -6.57
N GLY A 414 2.30 -11.81 -6.73
CA GLY A 414 1.11 -12.15 -5.94
C GLY A 414 1.39 -12.41 -4.45
N ALA A 415 2.63 -12.70 -4.08
CA ALA A 415 3.07 -13.19 -2.77
C ALA A 415 4.20 -12.36 -2.14
N HIS A 416 4.30 -11.08 -2.49
CA HIS A 416 5.28 -10.17 -1.86
C HIS A 416 5.11 -10.12 -0.33
N ILE A 417 6.24 -9.99 0.37
CA ILE A 417 6.34 -10.08 1.83
C ILE A 417 5.69 -8.88 2.53
N HIS A 418 5.90 -7.66 1.98
CA HIS A 418 5.32 -6.39 2.46
C HIS A 418 5.37 -6.19 3.99
N PRO A 419 6.53 -6.31 4.65
CA PRO A 419 6.54 -6.26 6.10
C PRO A 419 6.19 -4.88 6.64
N PHE A 420 5.48 -4.84 7.76
CA PHE A 420 5.12 -3.59 8.45
C PHE A 420 4.94 -3.80 9.96
N LEU A 421 4.98 -2.71 10.72
CA LEU A 421 4.88 -2.69 12.18
C LEU A 421 3.48 -2.29 12.64
N SER A 422 3.09 -2.78 13.83
CA SER A 422 2.00 -2.17 14.59
C SER A 422 2.34 -0.71 14.93
N PRO A 423 1.34 0.16 15.17
CA PRO A 423 1.57 1.54 15.58
C PRO A 423 2.53 1.69 16.76
N ASP A 424 2.46 0.82 17.77
CA ASP A 424 3.34 0.86 18.93
C ASP A 424 4.73 0.21 18.72
N GLY A 425 4.99 -0.31 17.52
CA GLY A 425 6.27 -0.90 17.11
C GLY A 425 6.62 -2.22 17.79
N LYS A 426 5.69 -2.87 18.50
CA LYS A 426 5.95 -4.12 19.24
C LYS A 426 5.63 -5.38 18.46
N LEU A 427 4.85 -5.27 17.40
CA LEU A 427 4.45 -6.37 16.53
C LEU A 427 4.92 -6.10 15.12
N GLY A 428 5.42 -7.13 14.44
CA GLY A 428 5.73 -7.10 13.01
C GLY A 428 4.75 -7.98 12.24
N PHE A 429 4.49 -7.65 10.99
CA PHE A 429 3.57 -8.40 10.13
C PHE A 429 4.21 -8.62 8.77
N PHE A 430 3.84 -9.70 8.10
CA PHE A 430 4.28 -10.01 6.73
C PHE A 430 3.35 -11.01 6.05
N ASN A 431 3.45 -11.13 4.73
CA ASN A 431 2.81 -12.18 3.96
C ASN A 431 3.82 -13.26 3.55
N SER A 432 3.34 -14.49 3.43
CA SER A 432 4.11 -15.58 2.80
C SER A 432 3.21 -16.65 2.22
N ASP A 433 3.61 -17.23 1.09
CA ASP A 433 2.96 -18.36 0.45
C ASP A 433 3.63 -19.71 0.75
N GLU A 434 4.47 -19.77 1.79
CA GLU A 434 5.24 -20.96 2.15
C GLU A 434 4.38 -22.21 2.46
N THR A 435 3.11 -22.02 2.83
CA THR A 435 2.14 -23.13 2.99
C THR A 435 1.64 -23.72 1.67
N GLY A 436 2.03 -23.13 0.52
CA GLY A 436 1.44 -23.36 -0.80
C GLY A 436 0.28 -22.40 -1.13
N LEU A 437 -0.17 -21.59 -0.18
CA LEU A 437 -1.15 -20.52 -0.33
C LEU A 437 -0.67 -19.28 0.41
N LEU A 438 -1.00 -18.09 -0.12
CA LEU A 438 -0.69 -16.83 0.54
C LEU A 438 -1.44 -16.72 1.87
N GLN A 439 -0.70 -16.39 2.93
CA GLN A 439 -1.23 -16.18 4.28
C GLN A 439 -0.61 -14.92 4.91
N ALA A 440 -1.31 -14.35 5.88
CA ALA A 440 -0.81 -13.28 6.73
C ALA A 440 -0.17 -13.83 8.01
N TYR A 441 0.95 -13.24 8.43
CA TYR A 441 1.73 -13.64 9.60
C TYR A 441 2.01 -12.43 10.49
N MET A 442 2.29 -12.74 11.76
CA MET A 442 2.68 -11.79 12.80
C MET A 442 3.94 -12.29 13.51
N ILE A 443 4.79 -11.35 13.91
CA ILE A 443 6.00 -11.53 14.71
C ILE A 443 5.79 -10.83 16.05
N ARG A 444 6.14 -11.48 17.15
CA ARG A 444 6.13 -10.95 18.52
C ARG A 444 7.53 -11.02 19.14
N GLY A 445 7.76 -10.21 20.17
CA GLY A 445 9.03 -10.19 20.92
C GLY A 445 10.10 -9.28 20.32
N LEU A 446 9.69 -8.20 19.64
CA LEU A 446 10.58 -7.26 18.91
C LEU A 446 11.41 -6.32 19.80
#